data_AF-A0A497HC18-F1
#
_entry.id   AF-A0A497HC18-F1
#
_cell.length_a   1.000
_cell.length_b   1.000
_cell.length_c   1.000
_cell.angle_alpha   90.00
_cell.angle_beta   90.00
_cell.angle_gamma   90.00
#
_symmetry.space_group_name_H-M   'P 1'
#
loop_
_entity.id
_entity.type
_entity.pdbx_description
1 polymer ?
#
loop_
_entity_poly.entity_id
_entity_poly.type
_entity_poly.pdbx_seq_one_letter_code
_entity_poly.pdbx_strand_id
1 'polypeptide(L)'
;MSLFEESIKEAPIVKKGDYPYVIHPITDGIPEIKPELLREVADRMEAILERYKPFDKIVTMEAMGIPLATALSLKMDIPFTIIRKRSYGLPDEVEVSQVTGYSKSKMYINGLKDKDRIVIVDDVLSTGGTLKAVLRSLENMNVDVKTVVISLDKGDAAMEISKEVGIPIHTLVHINVKDDEIVIG
;
A
#
# COMPACT_ATOMS: atom_id res chain seq x y z
N MET A 1 -18.20 12.77 -8.37
CA MET A 1 -17.14 11.74 -8.38
C MET A 1 -17.31 10.95 -7.09
N SER A 2 -16.45 9.98 -6.77
CA SER A 2 -16.47 9.37 -5.42
C SER A 2 -15.91 10.34 -4.38
N LEU A 3 -16.23 10.18 -3.09
CA LEU A 3 -15.72 11.07 -2.02
C LEU A 3 -14.20 11.06 -2.02
N PHE A 4 -13.58 9.89 -2.27
CA PHE A 4 -12.14 9.76 -2.30
C PHE A 4 -11.50 10.52 -3.47
N GLU A 5 -12.09 10.47 -4.67
CA GLU A 5 -11.54 11.24 -5.80
C GLU A 5 -11.72 12.75 -5.61
N GLU A 6 -12.83 13.18 -5.01
CA GLU A 6 -13.06 14.59 -4.67
C GLU A 6 -12.06 15.07 -3.62
N SER A 7 -11.84 14.30 -2.56
CA SER A 7 -10.87 14.65 -1.52
C SER A 7 -9.42 14.68 -2.04
N ILE A 8 -9.09 13.85 -3.03
CA ILE A 8 -7.79 13.92 -3.72
C ILE A 8 -7.67 15.19 -4.54
N LYS A 9 -8.70 15.62 -5.29
CA LYS A 9 -8.62 16.86 -6.09
C LYS A 9 -8.43 18.11 -5.24
N GLU A 10 -9.00 18.12 -4.05
CA GLU A 10 -8.89 19.23 -3.10
C GLU A 10 -7.62 19.16 -2.24
N ALA A 11 -6.83 18.10 -2.36
CA ALA A 11 -5.65 17.87 -1.55
C ALA A 11 -4.57 18.93 -1.83
N PRO A 12 -3.97 19.53 -0.79
CA PRO A 12 -2.89 20.50 -0.99
C PRO A 12 -1.65 19.83 -1.59
N ILE A 13 -1.02 20.53 -2.53
CA ILE A 13 0.29 20.19 -3.07
C ILE A 13 1.35 21.03 -2.36
N VAL A 14 2.36 20.35 -1.80
CA VAL A 14 3.55 21.00 -1.23
C VAL A 14 4.78 20.68 -2.07
N LYS A 15 5.71 21.63 -2.21
CA LYS A 15 6.99 21.37 -2.91
C LYS A 15 8.00 20.80 -1.93
N LYS A 16 8.51 19.60 -2.21
CA LYS A 16 9.58 18.96 -1.45
C LYS A 16 10.82 18.87 -2.33
N GLY A 17 11.65 19.92 -2.27
CA GLY A 17 12.66 20.15 -3.32
C GLY A 17 11.96 20.49 -4.63
N ASP A 18 12.35 19.83 -5.73
CA ASP A 18 11.78 20.06 -7.06
C ASP A 18 10.53 19.19 -7.36
N TYR A 19 10.08 18.38 -6.39
CA TYR A 19 8.98 17.44 -6.57
C TYR A 19 7.70 17.93 -5.91
N PRO A 20 6.56 17.95 -6.63
CA PRO A 20 5.26 18.21 -6.03
C PRO A 20 4.83 16.99 -5.21
N TYR A 21 4.33 17.25 -4.00
CA TYR A 21 3.91 16.23 -3.06
C TYR A 21 2.48 16.50 -2.60
N VAL A 22 1.56 15.62 -3.02
CA VAL A 22 0.15 15.66 -2.61
C VAL A 22 0.05 15.15 -1.17
N ILE A 23 -0.46 15.98 -0.28
CA ILE A 23 -0.73 15.67 1.12
C ILE A 23 -2.21 15.34 1.26
N HIS A 24 -2.54 14.10 1.63
CA HIS A 24 -3.92 13.64 1.72
C HIS A 24 -4.17 12.81 2.99
N PRO A 25 -5.34 12.91 3.64
CA PRO A 25 -5.61 12.17 4.88
C PRO A 25 -5.30 10.66 4.80
N ILE A 26 -5.69 10.02 3.70
CA ILE A 26 -5.45 8.57 3.50
C ILE A 26 -3.96 8.22 3.35
N THR A 27 -3.16 9.09 2.72
CA THR A 27 -1.74 8.80 2.42
C THR A 27 -0.75 9.41 3.40
N ASP A 28 -1.19 10.37 4.22
CA ASP A 28 -0.31 11.16 5.09
C ASP A 28 -0.84 11.28 6.52
N GLY A 29 -2.12 10.96 6.75
CA GLY A 29 -2.77 11.08 8.06
C GLY A 29 -2.99 12.52 8.50
N ILE A 30 -2.81 13.48 7.58
CA ILE A 30 -3.03 14.91 7.80
C ILE A 30 -3.87 15.55 6.67
N PRO A 31 -4.86 16.40 6.99
CA PRO A 31 -5.51 16.53 8.30
C PRO A 31 -6.15 15.19 8.72
N GLU A 32 -7.16 15.17 9.58
CA GLU A 32 -7.73 13.90 10.06
C GLU A 32 -8.32 13.00 8.97
N ILE A 33 -8.16 11.69 9.14
CA ILE A 33 -8.89 10.70 8.34
C ILE A 33 -10.34 10.67 8.84
N LYS A 34 -11.25 11.21 8.05
CA LYS A 34 -12.68 11.17 8.37
C LYS A 34 -13.25 9.76 8.22
N PRO A 35 -14.14 9.29 9.13
CA PRO A 35 -14.69 7.94 9.08
C PRO A 35 -15.39 7.58 7.77
N GLU A 36 -16.11 8.52 7.15
CA GLU A 36 -16.79 8.34 5.87
C GLU A 36 -15.82 8.10 4.71
N LEU A 37 -14.69 8.81 4.70
CA LEU A 37 -13.64 8.63 3.70
C LEU A 37 -12.94 7.28 3.87
N LEU A 38 -12.57 6.93 5.11
CA LEU A 38 -11.96 5.63 5.40
C LEU A 38 -12.90 4.47 5.02
N ARG A 39 -14.19 4.61 5.31
CA ARG A 39 -15.21 3.60 4.96
C ARG A 39 -15.32 3.43 3.46
N GLU A 40 -15.43 4.51 2.69
CA GLU A 40 -15.51 4.41 1.22
C GLU A 40 -14.27 3.71 0.63
N VAL A 41 -13.06 4.10 1.06
CA VAL A 41 -11.82 3.49 0.58
C VAL A 41 -11.78 2.01 0.95
N ALA A 42 -12.12 1.64 2.18
CA ALA A 42 -12.16 0.26 2.63
C ALA A 42 -13.21 -0.57 1.87
N ASP A 43 -14.41 -0.05 1.62
CA ASP A 43 -15.46 -0.73 0.86
C ASP A 43 -15.01 -1.04 -0.58
N ARG A 44 -14.31 -0.09 -1.21
CA ARG A 44 -13.76 -0.26 -2.56
C ARG A 44 -12.63 -1.29 -2.60
N MET A 45 -11.74 -1.27 -1.60
CA MET A 45 -10.68 -2.28 -1.48
C MET A 45 -11.26 -3.68 -1.22
N GLU A 46 -12.24 -3.80 -0.33
CA GLU A 46 -12.94 -5.04 -0.02
C GLU A 46 -13.55 -5.67 -1.28
N ALA A 47 -14.26 -4.88 -2.09
CA ALA A 47 -14.86 -5.36 -3.34
C ALA A 47 -13.81 -5.98 -4.31
N ILE A 48 -12.58 -5.46 -4.32
CA ILE A 48 -11.47 -6.03 -5.09
C ILE A 48 -10.99 -7.33 -4.44
N LEU A 49 -10.75 -7.31 -3.12
CA LEU A 49 -10.19 -8.42 -2.36
C LEU A 49 -11.09 -9.65 -2.30
N GLU A 50 -12.42 -9.50 -2.34
CA GLU A 50 -13.37 -10.62 -2.41
C GLU A 50 -13.09 -11.55 -3.59
N ARG A 51 -12.59 -11.02 -4.72
CA ARG A 51 -12.23 -11.80 -5.91
C ARG A 51 -11.02 -12.72 -5.72
N TYR A 52 -10.25 -12.49 -4.65
CA TYR A 52 -9.00 -13.20 -4.35
C TYR A 52 -9.11 -14.12 -3.13
N LYS A 53 -10.29 -14.27 -2.54
CA LYS A 53 -10.50 -15.27 -1.49
C LYS A 53 -10.29 -16.70 -2.03
N PRO A 54 -9.77 -17.62 -1.21
CA PRO A 54 -9.39 -17.44 0.19
C PRO A 54 -7.96 -16.88 0.38
N PHE A 55 -7.79 -16.06 1.42
CA PHE A 55 -6.50 -15.65 1.97
C PHE A 55 -6.56 -15.63 3.51
N ASP A 56 -5.42 -15.85 4.15
CA ASP A 56 -5.30 -16.08 5.59
C ASP A 56 -4.99 -14.80 6.38
N LYS A 57 -4.30 -13.83 5.75
CA LYS A 57 -3.91 -12.57 6.38
C LYS A 57 -3.93 -11.40 5.39
N ILE A 58 -4.21 -10.22 5.92
CA ILE A 58 -3.92 -8.94 5.26
C ILE A 58 -2.53 -8.50 5.70
N VAL A 59 -1.69 -8.03 4.78
CA VAL A 59 -0.36 -7.49 5.08
C VAL A 59 -0.30 -6.04 4.64
N THR A 60 0.30 -5.19 5.47
CA THR A 60 0.50 -3.78 5.15
C THR A 60 1.86 -3.29 5.61
N MET A 61 2.28 -2.12 5.14
CA MET A 61 3.53 -1.48 5.52
C MET A 61 3.25 -0.28 6.43
N GLU A 62 4.14 -0.03 7.39
CA GLU A 62 3.95 1.13 8.25
C GLU A 62 4.27 2.47 7.55
N ALA A 63 3.54 3.56 7.86
CA ALA A 63 2.47 3.65 8.85
C ALA A 63 1.07 3.77 8.22
N MET A 64 0.97 4.27 7.00
CA MET A 64 -0.29 4.77 6.44
C MET A 64 -1.17 3.70 5.82
N GLY A 65 -0.63 2.52 5.50
CA GLY A 65 -1.46 1.36 5.22
C GLY A 65 -2.18 0.77 6.45
N ILE A 66 -1.75 1.09 7.69
CA ILE A 66 -2.33 0.52 8.93
C ILE A 66 -3.81 0.85 9.11
N PRO A 67 -4.29 2.11 8.98
CA PRO A 67 -5.72 2.42 9.06
C PRO A 67 -6.56 1.62 8.04
N LEU A 68 -6.06 1.46 6.82
CA LEU A 68 -6.73 0.72 5.75
C LEU A 68 -6.82 -0.77 6.08
N ALA A 69 -5.70 -1.38 6.47
CA ALA A 69 -5.65 -2.78 6.89
C ALA A 69 -6.53 -3.05 8.11
N THR A 70 -6.59 -2.11 9.06
CA THR A 70 -7.43 -2.22 10.26
C THR A 70 -8.91 -2.22 9.87
N ALA A 71 -9.34 -1.29 9.01
CA ALA A 71 -10.73 -1.21 8.55
C ALA A 71 -11.13 -2.48 7.78
N LEU A 72 -10.27 -2.97 6.89
CA LEU A 72 -10.50 -4.20 6.13
C LEU A 72 -10.52 -5.44 7.02
N SER A 73 -9.61 -5.53 8.00
CA SER A 73 -9.57 -6.63 8.96
C SER A 73 -10.87 -6.77 9.73
N LEU A 74 -11.40 -5.64 10.23
CA LEU A 74 -12.68 -5.60 10.95
C LEU A 74 -13.88 -5.93 10.06
N LYS A 75 -13.84 -5.53 8.77
CA LYS A 75 -14.95 -5.77 7.84
C LYS A 75 -14.99 -7.20 7.32
N MET A 76 -13.82 -7.78 7.05
CA MET A 76 -13.70 -9.09 6.40
C MET A 76 -13.51 -10.26 7.37
N ASP A 77 -13.38 -9.98 8.67
CA ASP A 77 -13.02 -10.95 9.72
C ASP A 77 -11.70 -11.70 9.44
N ILE A 78 -10.69 -10.98 8.92
CA ILE A 78 -9.37 -11.53 8.57
C ILE A 78 -8.28 -10.79 9.35
N PRO A 79 -7.36 -11.50 10.04
CA PRO A 79 -6.29 -10.84 10.79
C PRO A 79 -5.32 -10.10 9.85
N PHE A 80 -4.63 -9.09 10.37
CA PHE A 80 -3.60 -8.38 9.62
C PHE A 80 -2.25 -8.29 10.34
N THR A 81 -1.19 -8.20 9.55
CA THR A 81 0.20 -8.09 9.98
C THR A 81 0.84 -6.85 9.36
N ILE A 82 1.74 -6.21 10.10
CA ILE A 82 2.40 -4.97 9.69
C ILE A 82 3.89 -5.23 9.48
N ILE A 83 4.39 -4.89 8.29
CA ILE A 83 5.83 -4.81 8.00
C ILE A 83 6.37 -3.49 8.60
N ARG A 84 7.43 -3.60 9.40
CA ARG A 84 7.97 -2.49 10.21
C ARG A 84 9.29 -1.96 9.66
N LYS A 85 9.63 -0.71 9.92
CA LYS A 85 10.95 -0.10 9.63
C LYS A 85 11.96 -0.36 10.76
N ARG A 86 11.51 -0.92 11.88
CA ARG A 86 12.34 -1.28 13.03
C ARG A 86 12.34 -2.79 13.23
N SER A 87 13.51 -3.34 13.53
CA SER A 87 13.71 -4.73 13.94
C SER A 87 13.23 -4.92 15.38
N TYR A 88 12.62 -6.09 15.64
CA TYR A 88 12.29 -6.56 16.97
C TYR A 88 13.14 -7.75 17.42
N GLY A 89 13.96 -8.32 16.54
CA GLY A 89 14.84 -9.45 16.87
C GLY A 89 14.07 -10.75 17.17
N LEU A 90 12.89 -10.91 16.56
CA LEU A 90 12.11 -12.15 16.67
C LEU A 90 12.75 -13.27 15.83
N PRO A 91 12.58 -14.56 16.21
CA PRO A 91 13.24 -15.68 15.54
C PRO A 91 13.00 -15.79 14.02
N ASP A 92 11.82 -15.38 13.55
CA ASP A 92 11.41 -15.48 12.14
C ASP A 92 11.38 -14.10 11.44
N GLU A 93 12.09 -13.12 11.99
CA GLU A 93 12.16 -11.78 11.40
C GLU A 93 13.00 -11.78 10.12
N VAL A 94 12.43 -11.30 9.02
CA VAL A 94 13.11 -11.19 7.74
C VAL A 94 13.40 -9.72 7.42
N GLU A 95 14.68 -9.38 7.30
CA GLU A 95 15.11 -8.06 6.86
C GLU A 95 14.93 -7.90 5.34
N VAL A 96 14.21 -6.85 4.95
CA VAL A 96 14.05 -6.39 3.57
C VAL A 96 14.91 -5.16 3.36
N SER A 97 15.92 -5.27 2.49
CA SER A 97 16.78 -4.15 2.12
C SER A 97 16.34 -3.55 0.79
N GLN A 98 15.80 -2.33 0.83
CA GLN A 98 15.60 -1.53 -0.38
C GLN A 98 16.83 -0.67 -0.61
N VAL A 99 17.53 -0.91 -1.73
CA VAL A 99 18.65 -0.07 -2.16
C VAL A 99 18.16 0.82 -3.29
N THR A 100 17.93 2.09 -3.01
CA THR A 100 17.87 3.13 -4.07
C THR A 100 19.20 3.89 -4.06
N GLY A 101 19.63 4.41 -5.20
CA GLY A 101 20.94 5.07 -5.34
C GLY A 101 21.23 6.21 -4.35
N TYR A 102 20.18 6.73 -3.69
CA TYR A 102 20.27 7.82 -2.70
C TYR A 102 19.85 7.43 -1.28
N SER A 103 19.27 6.23 -1.06
CA SER A 103 18.84 5.81 0.28
C SER A 103 18.77 4.29 0.43
N LYS A 104 19.20 3.78 1.60
CA LYS A 104 18.89 2.43 2.06
C LYS A 104 17.79 2.51 3.10
N SER A 105 16.59 2.05 2.75
CA SER A 105 15.53 1.80 3.72
C SER A 105 15.52 0.32 4.07
N LYS A 106 15.49 0.03 5.37
CA LYS A 106 15.31 -1.31 5.90
C LYS A 106 13.87 -1.48 6.37
N MET A 107 13.31 -2.64 6.11
CA MET A 107 12.04 -3.07 6.65
C MET A 107 12.18 -4.50 7.19
N TYR A 108 11.23 -4.91 8.01
CA TYR A 108 11.26 -6.15 8.76
C TYR A 108 9.90 -6.81 8.66
N ILE A 109 9.86 -7.97 8.03
CA ILE A 109 8.69 -8.82 7.92
C ILE A 109 8.68 -9.75 9.13
N ASN A 110 7.55 -9.83 9.83
CA ASN A 110 7.33 -10.70 10.97
C ASN A 110 5.95 -11.36 10.84
N GLY A 111 5.70 -12.47 11.54
CA GLY A 111 4.35 -13.04 11.67
C GLY A 111 3.78 -13.69 10.40
N LEU A 112 4.63 -13.98 9.41
CA LEU A 112 4.29 -14.75 8.22
C LEU A 112 5.04 -16.09 8.23
N LYS A 113 4.42 -17.11 7.65
CA LYS A 113 4.92 -18.48 7.57
C LYS A 113 4.93 -18.96 6.12
N ASP A 114 5.70 -20.03 5.88
CA ASP A 114 5.69 -20.78 4.62
C ASP A 114 4.25 -21.05 4.17
N LYS A 115 3.94 -20.71 2.91
CA LYS A 115 2.65 -20.91 2.24
C LYS A 115 1.45 -20.15 2.83
N ASP A 116 1.67 -19.18 3.71
CA ASP A 116 0.60 -18.24 4.07
C ASP A 116 0.03 -17.62 2.79
N ARG A 117 -1.29 -17.63 2.63
CA ARG A 117 -1.96 -16.92 1.52
C ARG A 117 -2.27 -15.52 2.02
N ILE A 118 -1.72 -14.51 1.37
CA ILE A 118 -1.89 -13.14 1.82
C ILE A 118 -2.37 -12.22 0.71
N VAL A 119 -2.94 -11.10 1.12
CA VAL A 119 -3.14 -9.92 0.28
C VAL A 119 -2.37 -8.77 0.89
N ILE A 120 -1.78 -7.92 0.05
CA ILE A 120 -1.13 -6.69 0.51
C ILE A 120 -2.07 -5.52 0.30
N VAL A 121 -2.20 -4.66 1.30
CA VAL A 121 -2.93 -3.39 1.21
C VAL A 121 -2.03 -2.24 1.64
N ASP A 122 -2.05 -1.15 0.88
CA ASP A 122 -1.23 0.02 1.19
C ASP A 122 -1.88 1.33 0.74
N ASP A 123 -1.40 2.45 1.25
CA ASP A 123 -1.97 3.75 0.95
C ASP A 123 -1.49 4.28 -0.42
N VAL A 124 -0.19 4.29 -0.70
CA VAL A 124 0.35 4.94 -1.89
C VAL A 124 1.42 4.12 -2.60
N LEU A 125 1.29 4.01 -3.92
CA LEU A 125 2.35 3.57 -4.82
C LEU A 125 2.98 4.79 -5.46
N SER A 126 4.30 4.93 -5.35
CA SER A 126 5.07 5.92 -6.11
C SER A 126 5.97 5.17 -7.09
N THR A 127 7.29 5.23 -6.94
CA THR A 127 8.23 4.43 -7.77
C THR A 127 8.08 2.92 -7.60
N GLY A 128 7.41 2.47 -6.52
CA GLY A 128 7.17 1.08 -6.20
C GLY A 128 8.40 0.23 -5.82
N GLY A 129 9.57 0.86 -5.65
CA GLY A 129 10.78 0.15 -5.21
C GLY A 129 10.60 -0.57 -3.86
N THR A 130 9.81 0.03 -2.95
CA THR A 130 9.49 -0.56 -1.63
C THR A 130 8.65 -1.83 -1.80
N LEU A 131 7.56 -1.74 -2.59
CA LEU A 131 6.70 -2.87 -2.88
C LEU A 131 7.47 -4.01 -3.56
N LYS A 132 8.33 -3.69 -4.54
CA LYS A 132 9.18 -4.70 -5.22
C LYS A 132 10.12 -5.42 -4.26
N ALA A 133 10.76 -4.69 -3.36
CA ALA A 133 11.65 -5.30 -2.37
C ALA A 133 10.87 -6.25 -1.44
N VAL A 134 9.69 -5.83 -0.98
CA VAL A 134 8.81 -6.65 -0.14
C VAL A 134 8.34 -7.91 -0.87
N LEU A 135 7.83 -7.78 -2.10
CA LEU A 135 7.34 -8.93 -2.88
C LEU A 135 8.43 -9.97 -3.13
N ARG A 136 9.65 -9.53 -3.46
CA ARG A 136 10.80 -10.45 -3.62
C ARG A 136 11.18 -11.15 -2.31
N SER A 137 11.13 -10.44 -1.18
CA SER A 137 11.36 -11.08 0.13
C SER A 137 10.26 -12.10 0.47
N LEU A 138 9.00 -11.80 0.18
CA LEU A 138 7.86 -12.71 0.39
C LEU A 138 7.95 -13.95 -0.50
N GLU A 139 8.39 -13.80 -1.75
CA GLU A 139 8.67 -14.92 -2.65
C GLU A 139 9.75 -15.85 -2.08
N ASN A 140 10.85 -15.29 -1.56
CA ASN A 140 11.91 -16.07 -0.89
C ASN A 140 11.43 -16.75 0.39
N MET A 141 10.41 -16.20 1.04
CA MET A 141 9.74 -16.81 2.20
C MET A 141 8.68 -17.86 1.80
N ASN A 142 8.49 -18.09 0.49
CA ASN A 142 7.47 -18.97 -0.08
C ASN A 142 6.04 -18.61 0.40
N VAL A 143 5.78 -17.31 0.56
CA VAL A 143 4.46 -16.75 0.89
C VAL A 143 3.66 -16.54 -0.40
N ASP A 144 2.39 -16.96 -0.42
CA ASP A 144 1.51 -16.87 -1.57
C ASP A 144 0.76 -15.53 -1.58
N VAL A 145 1.34 -14.53 -2.25
CA VAL A 145 0.74 -13.21 -2.41
C VAL A 145 -0.32 -13.24 -3.52
N LYS A 146 -1.59 -13.24 -3.13
CA LYS A 146 -2.73 -13.32 -4.06
C LYS A 146 -2.90 -12.06 -4.91
N THR A 147 -2.76 -10.91 -4.29
CA THR A 147 -2.89 -9.60 -4.95
C THR A 147 -2.35 -8.49 -4.04
N VAL A 148 -2.11 -7.32 -4.64
CA VAL A 148 -1.84 -6.07 -3.95
C VAL A 148 -2.96 -5.08 -4.28
N VAL A 149 -3.48 -4.37 -3.29
CA VAL A 149 -4.50 -3.32 -3.47
C VAL A 149 -4.01 -2.02 -2.83
N ILE A 150 -3.91 -0.95 -3.61
CA ILE A 150 -3.33 0.32 -3.18
C ILE A 150 -4.36 1.43 -3.36
N SER A 151 -4.45 2.35 -2.41
CA SER A 151 -5.45 3.42 -2.52
C SER A 151 -5.12 4.39 -3.66
N LEU A 152 -3.85 4.79 -3.78
CA LEU A 152 -3.41 5.83 -4.71
C LEU A 152 -2.15 5.41 -5.48
N ASP A 153 -2.16 5.52 -6.81
CA ASP A 153 -0.97 5.34 -7.65
C ASP A 153 -0.46 6.68 -8.20
N LYS A 154 0.82 6.96 -7.96
CA LYS A 154 1.54 8.15 -8.42
C LYS A 154 2.59 7.71 -9.46
N GLY A 155 2.29 7.92 -10.74
CA GLY A 155 3.27 7.74 -11.83
C GLY A 155 3.33 6.34 -12.46
N ASP A 156 2.17 5.69 -12.60
CA ASP A 156 1.92 4.51 -13.47
C ASP A 156 2.71 3.24 -13.16
N ALA A 157 3.30 3.14 -11.97
CA ALA A 157 4.20 2.03 -11.64
C ALA A 157 3.46 0.69 -11.44
N ALA A 158 2.16 0.72 -11.10
CA ALA A 158 1.42 -0.50 -10.74
C ALA A 158 1.42 -1.56 -11.86
N MET A 159 1.16 -1.14 -13.10
CA MET A 159 1.07 -2.06 -14.23
C MET A 159 2.42 -2.70 -14.57
N GLU A 160 3.49 -1.90 -14.54
CA GLU A 160 4.85 -2.39 -14.81
C GLU A 160 5.27 -3.40 -13.75
N ILE A 161 5.09 -3.07 -12.47
CA ILE A 161 5.45 -3.95 -11.36
C ILE A 161 4.64 -5.23 -11.40
N SER A 162 3.33 -5.14 -11.66
CA SER A 162 2.45 -6.31 -11.75
C SER A 162 2.94 -7.29 -12.82
N LYS A 163 3.37 -6.78 -13.98
CA LYS A 163 3.97 -7.61 -15.05
C LYS A 163 5.33 -8.18 -14.64
N GLU A 164 6.18 -7.39 -13.99
CA GLU A 164 7.52 -7.81 -13.54
C GLU A 164 7.45 -8.99 -12.57
N VAL A 165 6.54 -8.94 -11.59
CA VAL A 165 6.46 -9.91 -10.49
C VAL A 165 5.39 -10.99 -10.67
N GLY A 166 4.54 -10.86 -11.70
CA GLY A 166 3.47 -11.83 -11.97
C GLY A 166 2.30 -11.81 -10.96
N ILE A 167 2.18 -10.77 -10.13
CA ILE A 167 1.12 -10.62 -9.12
C ILE A 167 0.18 -9.49 -9.55
N PRO A 168 -1.16 -9.67 -9.53
CA PRO A 168 -2.11 -8.60 -9.82
C PRO A 168 -2.00 -7.45 -8.81
N ILE A 169 -1.83 -6.23 -9.31
CA ILE A 169 -1.81 -5.00 -8.50
C ILE A 169 -2.98 -4.12 -8.93
N HIS A 170 -3.84 -3.77 -7.98
CA HIS A 170 -4.98 -2.89 -8.20
C HIS A 170 -4.75 -1.56 -7.49
N THR A 171 -5.20 -0.49 -8.11
CA THR A 171 -5.15 0.86 -7.55
C THR A 171 -6.56 1.45 -7.60
N LEU A 172 -7.00 2.15 -6.55
CA LEU A 172 -8.35 2.74 -6.55
C LEU A 172 -8.40 4.03 -7.38
N VAL A 173 -7.38 4.86 -7.25
CA VAL A 173 -7.25 6.13 -7.99
C VAL A 173 -5.83 6.23 -8.52
N HIS A 174 -5.71 6.59 -9.79
CA HIS A 174 -4.45 6.96 -10.41
C HIS A 174 -4.34 8.48 -10.52
N ILE A 175 -3.19 9.04 -10.15
CA ILE A 175 -2.94 10.48 -10.28
C ILE A 175 -1.61 10.80 -10.95
N ASN A 176 -1.64 11.92 -11.67
CA ASN A 176 -0.46 12.65 -12.10
C ASN A 176 -0.52 14.07 -11.55
N VAL A 177 0.64 14.67 -11.27
CA VAL A 177 0.72 16.08 -10.91
C VAL A 177 1.37 16.84 -12.05
N LYS A 178 0.63 17.79 -12.63
CA LYS A 178 1.07 18.59 -13.76
C LYS A 178 0.74 20.05 -13.48
N ASP A 179 1.73 20.93 -13.68
CA ASP A 179 1.56 22.38 -13.50
C ASP A 179 0.99 22.78 -12.13
N ASP A 180 1.44 22.09 -11.07
CA ASP A 180 0.94 22.22 -9.69
C ASP A 180 -0.57 21.89 -9.51
N GLU A 181 -1.17 21.13 -10.43
CA GLU A 181 -2.54 20.59 -10.37
C GLU A 181 -2.56 19.06 -10.37
N ILE A 182 -3.55 18.48 -9.67
CA ILE A 182 -3.76 17.03 -9.61
C ILE A 182 -4.69 16.61 -10.75
N VAL A 183 -4.20 15.72 -11.61
CA VAL A 183 -4.96 15.09 -12.69
C VAL A 183 -5.24 13.65 -12.30
N ILE A 184 -6.53 13.31 -12.16
CA ILE A 184 -6.98 11.92 -11.97
C ILE A 184 -7.12 11.27 -13.35
N GLY A 185 -6.49 10.11 -13.52
CA GLY A 185 -6.53 9.30 -14.74
C GLY A 185 -7.41 8.07 -14.64
#